data_AF-A0A9P6AD73-F1
#
_entry.id   AF-A0A9P6AD73-F1
#
_cell.length_a   1.000
_cell.length_b   1.000
_cell.length_c   1.000
_cell.angle_alpha   90.00
_cell.angle_beta   90.00
_cell.angle_gamma   90.00
#
_symmetry.space_group_name_H-M   'P 1'
#
loop_
_entity.id
_entity.type
_entity.pdbx_description
1 polymer ?
#
loop_
_entity_poly.entity_id
_entity_poly.type
_entity_poly.pdbx_seq_one_letter_code
_entity_poly.pdbx_strand_id
1 'polypeptide(L)'
;MDMVSTEAQETICRQDATVSPTITASTISPTITSSTISLLGSDHDTVSSATSYAPDPHSVSSLGFDHDAASSATSYTPDQHAVSNVEAQWYYSGLPSKPKLLYRTGKEQWSPPRGPWAHGRLKELCEVFTHLITKIWSDDLAWKIHFTTIDVVRFKEVGVNEVPEDEETSTSATAAHDAAQDILVLLRDYEITDVDIDYRESYYMREAGPRLLRSVDDVDPLVNVISPLTSALGLSISTKATPNAEGTMALYLTEGGDSNKLLGLSCRHVLIGLQEANLDYVYHASGPSKDVLLLGNGAFTDLVNSIKIEIRGYGTKVPRWREQIEVFVEREKGTDIFDVEKARAARIKTQGFLDEAENAVQSLGALLNQIKKDWKILNNHVLGRVLYSPAIGLGVGEDRFMEDWGIFEVDQAKLSEGFQGNKLDLGTKLVPDKFTDKCFPRGDANWKFKYPRDRLLPLIGVLTNELMHTLTLAIPLTPPSAVLMESSLSLREYFTDMSVNRTSLEWAIVNYAPSRKSFSAPGDSGSIIADICGRIGGMLTAGSGRLRPPM
;
A
#
# COMPACT_ATOMS: atom_id res chain seq x y z
N MET A 1 -9.97 30.03 49.06
CA MET A 1 -11.37 30.45 48.96
C MET A 1 -11.99 30.03 47.62
N ASP A 2 -12.35 28.76 47.38
CA ASP A 2 -11.93 27.51 48.02
C ASP A 2 -11.99 26.32 47.06
N MET A 3 -11.08 25.38 47.31
CA MET A 3 -11.00 24.04 46.76
C MET A 3 -12.13 23.15 47.29
N VAL A 4 -12.75 22.38 46.39
CA VAL A 4 -13.35 21.04 46.59
C VAL A 4 -13.39 20.44 45.17
N SER A 5 -12.66 19.40 44.73
CA SER A 5 -12.17 18.13 45.28
C SER A 5 -13.24 17.08 45.60
N THR A 6 -13.44 16.13 44.69
CA THR A 6 -14.04 14.83 45.03
C THR A 6 -13.53 13.74 44.07
N GLU A 7 -12.67 12.86 44.58
CA GLU A 7 -12.32 11.58 43.96
C GLU A 7 -13.32 10.49 44.41
N ALA A 8 -13.59 9.52 43.54
CA ALA A 8 -14.21 8.23 43.88
C ALA A 8 -13.69 7.19 42.88
N GLN A 9 -12.57 6.54 43.21
CA GLN A 9 -12.50 5.21 43.84
C GLN A 9 -12.74 4.03 42.88
N GLU A 10 -11.64 3.35 42.57
CA GLU A 10 -11.60 2.04 41.95
C GLU A 10 -12.39 1.01 42.77
N THR A 11 -13.10 0.08 42.11
CA THR A 11 -13.61 -1.13 42.75
C THR A 11 -12.92 -2.36 42.15
N ILE A 12 -11.99 -2.91 42.92
CA ILE A 12 -11.29 -4.16 42.61
C ILE A 12 -12.26 -5.32 42.78
N CYS A 13 -12.49 -6.10 41.72
CA CYS A 13 -13.20 -7.37 41.81
C CYS A 13 -12.19 -8.53 41.72
N ARG A 14 -11.84 -9.12 42.87
CA ARG A 14 -11.15 -10.41 42.94
C ARG A 14 -12.18 -11.51 42.75
N GLN A 15 -11.88 -12.50 41.90
CA GLN A 15 -12.47 -13.84 41.99
C GLN A 15 -11.38 -14.90 41.85
N ASP A 16 -11.65 -16.06 42.44
CA ASP A 16 -10.62 -16.92 43.03
C ASP A 16 -9.88 -17.82 42.04
N ALA A 17 -8.64 -18.16 42.42
CA ALA A 17 -7.82 -19.11 41.70
C ALA A 17 -8.19 -20.56 42.06
N THR A 18 -8.86 -21.27 41.14
CA THR A 18 -8.93 -22.74 41.19
C THR A 18 -7.75 -23.35 40.43
N VAL A 19 -6.90 -24.06 41.18
CA VAL A 19 -5.71 -24.76 40.66
C VAL A 19 -6.11 -25.96 39.81
N SER A 20 -5.46 -26.13 38.65
CA SER A 20 -5.45 -27.36 37.84
C SER A 20 -4.13 -27.44 37.07
N PRO A 21 -3.66 -28.65 36.69
CA PRO A 21 -2.24 -28.95 36.73
C PRO A 21 -1.42 -28.42 35.55
N THR A 22 -0.24 -27.89 35.86
CA THR A 22 0.77 -27.49 34.88
C THR A 22 1.34 -28.71 34.14
N ILE A 23 1.11 -28.79 32.82
CA ILE A 23 1.95 -29.59 31.93
C ILE A 23 3.08 -28.68 31.42
N THR A 24 4.32 -29.12 31.58
CA THR A 24 5.52 -28.35 31.21
C THR A 24 5.72 -28.34 29.69
N ALA A 25 5.38 -27.23 29.03
CA ALA A 25 5.76 -26.98 27.66
C ALA A 25 7.22 -26.53 27.58
N SER A 26 8.03 -27.21 26.75
CA SER A 26 9.41 -26.86 26.47
C SER A 26 9.51 -25.62 25.56
N THR A 27 10.47 -24.75 25.87
CA THR A 27 10.73 -23.51 25.12
C THR A 27 11.05 -23.78 23.64
N ILE A 28 10.24 -23.24 22.72
CA ILE A 28 10.57 -23.08 21.31
C ILE A 28 10.36 -21.61 20.92
N SER A 29 11.36 -21.03 20.24
CA SER A 29 11.37 -19.62 19.83
C SER A 29 10.37 -19.31 18.72
N PRO A 30 9.84 -18.08 18.62
CA PRO A 30 8.83 -17.73 17.61
C PRO A 30 9.46 -17.43 16.25
N THR A 31 9.49 -18.43 15.37
CA THR A 31 9.61 -18.22 13.92
C THR A 31 8.21 -18.31 13.32
N ILE A 32 7.70 -17.23 12.73
CA ILE A 32 6.35 -17.21 12.14
C ILE A 32 6.38 -17.94 10.79
N THR A 33 6.00 -19.23 10.80
CA THR A 33 5.77 -20.04 9.60
C THR A 33 4.27 -20.15 9.33
N SER A 34 3.80 -19.65 8.17
CA SER A 34 2.38 -19.66 7.80
C SER A 34 1.91 -21.07 7.46
N SER A 35 0.88 -21.56 8.17
CA SER A 35 0.20 -22.84 7.88
C SER A 35 -1.31 -22.67 8.05
N THR A 36 -2.09 -23.29 7.17
CA THR A 36 -3.56 -23.21 7.15
C THR A 36 -4.19 -24.58 7.03
N ILE A 37 -5.27 -24.79 7.78
CA ILE A 37 -6.04 -26.04 7.80
C ILE A 37 -7.41 -25.86 7.13
N SER A 38 -7.84 -26.85 6.35
CA SER A 38 -9.24 -27.05 5.95
C SER A 38 -9.81 -28.34 6.56
N LEU A 39 -11.06 -28.32 7.02
CA LEU A 39 -11.75 -29.46 7.68
C LEU A 39 -12.96 -29.95 6.87
N LEU A 40 -12.92 -31.18 6.32
CA LEU A 40 -13.86 -31.70 5.29
C LEU A 40 -14.78 -32.83 5.79
N GLY A 41 -16.11 -32.63 5.76
CA GLY A 41 -17.08 -33.71 5.99
C GLY A 41 -17.25 -34.66 4.78
N SER A 42 -17.48 -35.96 5.03
CA SER A 42 -17.55 -37.01 4.00
C SER A 42 -18.96 -37.65 3.85
N ASP A 43 -19.39 -37.93 2.61
CA ASP A 43 -20.64 -38.63 2.26
C ASP A 43 -20.32 -39.88 1.40
N HIS A 44 -20.98 -41.01 1.67
CA HIS A 44 -20.78 -42.29 0.94
C HIS A 44 -22.03 -42.71 0.15
N ASP A 45 -21.92 -42.77 -1.18
CA ASP A 45 -22.89 -43.43 -2.06
C ASP A 45 -22.23 -44.56 -2.87
N THR A 46 -22.93 -45.69 -3.00
CA THR A 46 -22.37 -46.95 -3.51
C THR A 46 -23.10 -47.45 -4.76
N VAL A 47 -22.40 -47.58 -5.90
CA VAL A 47 -22.90 -48.32 -7.08
C VAL A 47 -21.76 -49.13 -7.73
N SER A 48 -22.06 -50.37 -8.13
CA SER A 48 -21.09 -51.35 -8.64
C SER A 48 -21.34 -51.73 -10.11
N SER A 49 -20.28 -52.01 -10.88
CA SER A 49 -20.23 -53.15 -11.84
C SER A 49 -18.84 -53.35 -12.49
N ALA A 50 -18.55 -54.59 -12.89
CA ALA A 50 -17.31 -55.06 -13.53
C ALA A 50 -17.20 -54.62 -15.03
N THR A 51 -16.17 -54.92 -15.85
CA THR A 51 -15.42 -56.20 -16.00
C THR A 51 -14.11 -56.06 -16.81
N SER A 52 -13.17 -56.99 -16.54
CA SER A 52 -11.93 -57.40 -17.26
C SER A 52 -11.69 -57.00 -18.74
N TYR A 53 -10.42 -56.72 -19.10
CA TYR A 53 -9.47 -57.69 -19.73
C TYR A 53 -8.05 -57.09 -19.96
N ALA A 54 -7.04 -57.96 -20.02
CA ALA A 54 -5.63 -57.71 -20.42
C ALA A 54 -5.22 -58.89 -21.37
N PRO A 55 -4.12 -58.89 -22.18
CA PRO A 55 -2.77 -58.44 -21.78
C PRO A 55 -1.87 -57.76 -22.85
N ASP A 56 -0.67 -57.40 -22.36
CA ASP A 56 0.62 -57.04 -22.98
C ASP A 56 1.22 -58.19 -23.87
N PRO A 57 2.46 -58.14 -24.43
CA PRO A 57 3.48 -57.07 -24.49
C PRO A 57 4.18 -56.90 -25.87
N HIS A 58 5.20 -56.03 -25.99
CA HIS A 58 6.55 -56.39 -26.52
C HIS A 58 7.59 -55.23 -26.42
N SER A 59 8.79 -55.57 -25.94
CA SER A 59 10.04 -54.78 -25.98
C SER A 59 10.62 -54.72 -27.43
N VAL A 60 11.58 -53.86 -27.81
CA VAL A 60 12.97 -53.69 -27.30
C VAL A 60 13.66 -52.39 -27.75
N SER A 61 14.59 -51.90 -26.90
CA SER A 61 15.93 -51.33 -27.17
C SER A 61 16.12 -50.28 -28.30
N SER A 62 16.50 -49.02 -28.02
CA SER A 62 17.75 -48.49 -27.41
C SER A 62 18.84 -48.11 -28.43
N LEU A 63 19.10 -46.79 -28.55
CA LEU A 63 20.41 -46.21 -28.84
C LEU A 63 20.54 -44.92 -28.03
N GLY A 64 21.57 -44.82 -27.19
CA GLY A 64 21.83 -43.65 -26.34
C GLY A 64 23.00 -42.81 -26.84
N PHE A 65 23.26 -41.71 -26.14
CA PHE A 65 24.56 -41.03 -26.12
C PHE A 65 24.85 -40.56 -24.70
N ASP A 66 25.93 -41.09 -24.12
CA ASP A 66 26.42 -40.69 -22.81
C ASP A 66 27.11 -39.31 -22.88
N HIS A 67 26.96 -38.52 -21.82
CA HIS A 67 28.00 -37.58 -21.41
C HIS A 67 27.97 -37.40 -19.89
N ASP A 68 28.92 -38.02 -19.21
CA ASP A 68 29.15 -37.85 -17.78
C ASP A 68 29.56 -36.42 -17.43
N ALA A 69 28.83 -35.81 -16.51
CA ALA A 69 29.29 -34.66 -15.73
C ALA A 69 28.73 -34.80 -14.30
N ALA A 70 29.47 -35.50 -13.44
CA ALA A 70 29.08 -35.79 -12.07
C ALA A 70 28.95 -34.51 -11.23
N SER A 71 27.73 -33.99 -11.11
CA SER A 71 27.34 -33.11 -10.00
C SER A 71 26.82 -33.98 -8.86
N SER A 72 27.39 -33.82 -7.66
CA SER A 72 26.93 -34.52 -6.47
C SER A 72 25.53 -34.08 -6.09
N ALA A 73 24.53 -34.80 -6.58
CA ALA A 73 23.17 -34.68 -6.09
C ALA A 73 23.14 -35.11 -4.62
N THR A 74 22.93 -34.15 -3.72
CA THR A 74 22.39 -34.46 -2.39
C THR A 74 21.08 -35.19 -2.62
N SER A 75 21.02 -36.45 -2.18
CA SER A 75 19.80 -37.25 -2.24
C SER A 75 18.78 -36.67 -1.27
N TYR A 76 18.03 -35.67 -1.72
CA TYR A 76 16.78 -35.26 -1.10
C TYR A 76 15.83 -36.46 -1.16
N THR A 77 15.82 -37.25 -0.10
CA THR A 77 14.69 -38.12 0.21
C THR A 77 13.46 -37.22 0.36
N PRO A 78 12.40 -37.40 -0.45
CA PRO A 78 11.16 -36.68 -0.23
C PRO A 78 10.66 -36.92 1.20
N ASP A 79 10.09 -35.88 1.82
CA ASP A 79 9.44 -36.00 3.12
C ASP A 79 8.39 -37.14 3.04
N GLN A 80 8.48 -38.11 3.96
CA GLN A 80 7.67 -39.34 3.90
C GLN A 80 6.16 -39.10 4.00
N HIS A 81 5.76 -37.91 4.45
CA HIS A 81 4.36 -37.48 4.56
C HIS A 81 3.93 -36.54 3.44
N ALA A 82 4.83 -36.12 2.54
CA ALA A 82 4.49 -35.24 1.44
C ALA A 82 3.60 -35.93 0.40
N VAL A 83 2.59 -35.22 -0.07
CA VAL A 83 1.87 -35.55 -1.31
C VAL A 83 2.81 -35.42 -2.52
N SER A 84 2.48 -36.07 -3.63
CA SER A 84 3.28 -35.94 -4.86
C SER A 84 3.31 -34.48 -5.36
N ASN A 85 4.39 -34.02 -6.00
CA ASN A 85 4.47 -32.64 -6.50
C ASN A 85 3.29 -32.25 -7.41
N VAL A 86 2.80 -33.19 -8.23
CA VAL A 86 1.65 -32.98 -9.11
C VAL A 86 0.35 -32.86 -8.29
N GLU A 87 0.19 -33.66 -7.24
CA GLU A 87 -0.94 -33.51 -6.31
C GLU A 87 -0.87 -32.18 -5.56
N ALA A 88 0.30 -31.81 -5.02
CA ALA A 88 0.55 -30.57 -4.29
C ALA A 88 0.09 -29.32 -5.06
N GLN A 89 0.41 -29.26 -6.36
CA GLN A 89 0.05 -28.14 -7.24
C GLN A 89 -1.42 -28.18 -7.71
N TRP A 90 -1.98 -29.36 -7.96
CA TRP A 90 -3.27 -29.49 -8.64
C TRP A 90 -4.46 -29.78 -7.70
N TYR A 91 -4.25 -30.13 -6.44
CA TYR A 91 -5.32 -30.51 -5.50
C TYR A 91 -6.37 -29.42 -5.28
N TYR A 92 -5.96 -28.14 -5.21
CA TYR A 92 -6.84 -26.98 -5.04
C TYR A 92 -7.12 -26.22 -6.35
N SER A 93 -6.99 -26.88 -7.50
CA SER A 93 -7.48 -26.34 -8.77
C SER A 93 -8.92 -25.84 -8.58
N GLY A 94 -9.28 -24.67 -9.12
CA GLY A 94 -10.61 -24.08 -8.99
C GLY A 94 -10.74 -22.96 -7.96
N LEU A 95 -9.89 -22.95 -6.93
CA LEU A 95 -9.82 -21.80 -5.99
C LEU A 95 -9.09 -20.61 -6.65
N PRO A 96 -9.54 -19.35 -6.43
CA PRO A 96 -8.90 -18.17 -7.04
C PRO A 96 -7.41 -18.02 -6.70
N SER A 97 -6.99 -18.45 -5.50
CA SER A 97 -5.61 -18.41 -5.02
C SER A 97 -4.79 -19.66 -5.30
N LYS A 98 -5.40 -20.74 -5.85
CA LYS A 98 -4.79 -22.05 -6.17
C LYS A 98 -3.67 -22.48 -5.18
N PRO A 99 -3.95 -22.54 -3.86
CA PRO A 99 -2.92 -22.78 -2.85
C PRO A 99 -2.29 -24.16 -2.99
N LYS A 100 -1.02 -24.30 -2.64
CA LYS A 100 -0.29 -25.58 -2.69
C LYS A 100 -0.66 -26.46 -1.50
N LEU A 101 -1.02 -27.72 -1.75
CA LEU A 101 -1.26 -28.72 -0.71
C LEU A 101 0.08 -29.27 -0.18
N LEU A 102 0.20 -29.37 1.15
CA LEU A 102 1.37 -29.92 1.84
C LEU A 102 1.13 -31.35 2.33
N TYR A 103 -0.02 -31.55 2.97
CA TYR A 103 -0.40 -32.79 3.62
C TYR A 103 -1.93 -32.87 3.66
N ARG A 104 -2.48 -34.09 3.65
CA ARG A 104 -3.91 -34.35 3.89
C ARG A 104 -4.13 -35.67 4.61
N THR A 105 -5.17 -35.75 5.43
CA THR A 105 -5.58 -37.03 6.08
C THR A 105 -6.51 -37.87 5.22
N GLY A 106 -7.13 -37.24 4.19
CA GLY A 106 -8.15 -37.88 3.37
C GLY A 106 -7.68 -39.16 2.70
N LYS A 107 -8.51 -40.20 2.80
CA LYS A 107 -8.16 -41.57 2.34
C LYS A 107 -8.43 -41.79 0.85
N GLU A 108 -9.11 -40.86 0.19
CA GLU A 108 -9.35 -40.94 -1.25
C GLU A 108 -8.05 -40.85 -2.03
N GLN A 109 -7.89 -41.72 -3.02
CA GLN A 109 -6.73 -41.70 -3.91
C GLN A 109 -6.87 -40.56 -4.91
N TRP A 110 -6.01 -39.55 -4.79
CA TRP A 110 -5.90 -38.52 -5.82
C TRP A 110 -5.31 -39.13 -7.08
N SER A 111 -5.85 -38.77 -8.24
CA SER A 111 -5.39 -39.27 -9.54
C SER A 111 -5.14 -38.10 -10.49
N PRO A 112 -3.95 -38.00 -11.10
CA PRO A 112 -3.67 -36.95 -12.07
C PRO A 112 -4.56 -37.12 -13.32
N PRO A 113 -4.89 -36.03 -14.01
CA PRO A 113 -5.51 -36.11 -15.33
C PRO A 113 -4.64 -36.91 -16.30
N ARG A 114 -5.23 -37.87 -17.02
CA ARG A 114 -4.50 -38.77 -17.96
C ARG A 114 -4.95 -38.59 -19.40
N GLY A 115 -4.04 -38.09 -20.24
CA GLY A 115 -4.19 -37.98 -21.70
C GLY A 115 -3.85 -36.59 -22.24
N PRO A 116 -3.70 -36.41 -23.57
CA PRO A 116 -3.31 -35.12 -24.18
C PRO A 116 -4.30 -33.97 -24.01
N TRP A 117 -5.49 -34.26 -23.49
CA TRP A 117 -6.62 -33.33 -23.29
C TRP A 117 -7.25 -33.49 -21.90
N ALA A 118 -6.50 -34.03 -20.94
CA ALA A 118 -7.03 -34.32 -19.62
C ALA A 118 -6.84 -33.12 -18.69
N HIS A 119 -7.94 -32.68 -18.08
CA HIS A 119 -7.98 -31.48 -17.25
C HIS A 119 -8.12 -31.82 -15.76
N GLY A 120 -7.57 -30.99 -14.88
CA GLY A 120 -7.69 -31.16 -13.43
C GLY A 120 -9.14 -31.00 -12.93
N ARG A 121 -9.47 -31.71 -11.84
CA ARG A 121 -10.76 -31.54 -11.15
C ARG A 121 -10.72 -30.22 -10.38
N LEU A 122 -11.70 -29.34 -10.59
CA LEU A 122 -11.78 -28.07 -9.88
C LEU A 122 -12.64 -28.22 -8.61
N LYS A 123 -12.20 -27.59 -7.51
CA LYS A 123 -12.90 -27.47 -6.24
C LYS A 123 -13.51 -26.06 -6.08
N GLU A 124 -14.77 -26.01 -5.65
CA GLU A 124 -15.49 -24.81 -5.19
C GLU A 124 -15.66 -24.89 -3.66
N LEU A 125 -15.41 -23.79 -2.93
CA LEU A 125 -15.64 -23.71 -1.48
C LEU A 125 -17.14 -23.63 -1.20
N CYS A 126 -17.61 -24.45 -0.26
CA CYS A 126 -19.01 -24.54 0.15
C CYS A 126 -19.14 -24.40 1.68
N GLU A 127 -20.20 -23.73 2.11
CA GLU A 127 -20.52 -23.55 3.54
C GLU A 127 -20.93 -24.87 4.21
N VAL A 128 -20.65 -24.98 5.51
CA VAL A 128 -21.03 -26.11 6.34
C VAL A 128 -22.25 -25.71 7.17
N PHE A 129 -23.45 -26.15 6.78
CA PHE A 129 -24.70 -25.76 7.46
C PHE A 129 -25.18 -26.77 8.51
N THR A 130 -24.85 -28.06 8.36
CA THR A 130 -25.49 -29.16 9.12
C THR A 130 -24.47 -30.22 9.56
N HIS A 131 -23.47 -29.82 10.34
CA HIS A 131 -22.44 -30.72 10.86
C HIS A 131 -22.16 -30.39 12.34
N LEU A 132 -21.75 -31.37 13.16
CA LEU A 132 -21.56 -31.15 14.60
C LEU A 132 -20.56 -30.02 14.90
N ILE A 133 -19.51 -29.92 14.06
CA ILE A 133 -18.48 -28.87 14.17
C ILE A 133 -19.08 -27.45 14.23
N THR A 134 -20.15 -27.15 13.50
CA THR A 134 -20.68 -25.77 13.40
C THR A 134 -21.33 -25.29 14.69
N LYS A 135 -21.69 -26.22 15.59
CA LYS A 135 -22.26 -25.93 16.91
C LYS A 135 -21.21 -25.70 17.99
N ILE A 136 -19.98 -26.18 17.79
CA ILE A 136 -18.92 -26.18 18.81
C ILE A 136 -17.68 -25.37 18.39
N TRP A 137 -17.57 -25.02 17.11
CA TRP A 137 -16.41 -24.36 16.53
C TRP A 137 -16.11 -23.02 17.23
N SER A 138 -17.05 -22.08 17.17
CA SER A 138 -16.88 -20.72 17.71
C SER A 138 -16.81 -20.67 19.24
N ASP A 139 -17.50 -21.60 19.91
CA ASP A 139 -17.71 -21.54 21.36
C ASP A 139 -16.57 -22.18 22.16
N ASP A 140 -15.83 -23.14 21.56
CA ASP A 140 -14.76 -23.86 22.27
C ASP A 140 -13.64 -24.35 21.34
N LEU A 141 -13.98 -25.14 20.31
CA LEU A 141 -13.01 -25.92 19.54
C LEU A 141 -11.99 -25.05 18.79
N ALA A 142 -12.40 -23.91 18.20
CA ALA A 142 -11.49 -23.03 17.46
C ALA A 142 -10.36 -22.45 18.33
N TRP A 143 -10.60 -22.25 19.63
CA TRP A 143 -9.63 -21.63 20.56
C TRP A 143 -8.56 -22.61 21.04
N LYS A 144 -8.81 -23.92 20.89
CA LYS A 144 -7.90 -25.01 21.28
C LYS A 144 -6.90 -25.39 20.18
N ILE A 145 -6.98 -24.75 19.01
CA ILE A 145 -6.15 -25.06 17.84
C ILE A 145 -5.37 -23.81 17.42
N HIS A 146 -4.03 -23.88 17.38
CA HIS A 146 -3.16 -22.73 17.09
C HIS A 146 -2.68 -22.71 15.62
N PHE A 147 -3.30 -21.89 14.77
CA PHE A 147 -2.88 -21.65 13.38
C PHE A 147 -2.99 -20.18 12.98
N THR A 148 -2.36 -19.83 11.86
CA THR A 148 -2.48 -18.53 11.19
C THR A 148 -3.91 -18.27 10.71
N THR A 149 -4.53 -19.29 10.10
CA THR A 149 -5.92 -19.31 9.62
C THR A 149 -6.43 -20.75 9.62
N ILE A 150 -7.73 -20.95 9.89
CA ILE A 150 -8.40 -22.25 9.80
C ILE A 150 -9.76 -22.05 9.13
N ASP A 151 -10.04 -22.85 8.11
CA ASP A 151 -11.24 -22.76 7.29
C ASP A 151 -12.11 -24.02 7.46
N VAL A 152 -13.30 -23.87 8.04
CA VAL A 152 -14.27 -24.98 8.16
C VAL A 152 -15.18 -24.95 6.92
N VAL A 153 -14.85 -25.76 5.92
CA VAL A 153 -15.39 -25.66 4.56
C VAL A 153 -15.62 -27.04 3.94
N ARG A 154 -16.62 -27.14 3.07
CA ARG A 154 -16.80 -28.27 2.16
C ARG A 154 -16.23 -27.93 0.79
N PHE A 155 -15.88 -28.96 0.02
CA PHE A 155 -15.54 -28.80 -1.40
C PHE A 155 -16.59 -29.45 -2.28
N LYS A 156 -16.89 -28.80 -3.41
CA LYS A 156 -17.74 -29.32 -4.48
C LYS A 156 -16.95 -29.35 -5.79
N GLU A 157 -17.04 -30.42 -6.57
CA GLU A 157 -16.33 -30.52 -7.85
C GLU A 157 -17.09 -29.81 -8.98
N VAL A 158 -16.46 -28.84 -9.67
CA VAL A 158 -17.07 -28.01 -10.74
C VAL A 158 -16.04 -27.58 -11.80
N GLY A 159 -15.77 -28.40 -12.83
CA GLY A 159 -14.75 -28.13 -13.88
C GLY A 159 -14.98 -26.86 -14.74
N VAL A 160 -14.01 -26.28 -15.48
CA VAL A 160 -12.64 -26.69 -15.90
C VAL A 160 -11.77 -25.43 -16.17
N ASN A 161 -10.44 -25.43 -15.95
CA ASN A 161 -9.52 -24.31 -16.33
C ASN A 161 -7.99 -24.63 -16.26
N GLU A 162 -7.14 -23.75 -16.82
CA GLU A 162 -5.65 -23.89 -16.94
C GLU A 162 -4.82 -22.98 -15.99
N VAL A 163 -3.48 -22.92 -16.16
CA VAL A 163 -2.41 -22.70 -15.14
C VAL A 163 -1.71 -21.32 -15.24
N PRO A 164 -1.12 -20.81 -14.13
CA PRO A 164 0.34 -20.54 -14.11
C PRO A 164 1.04 -21.02 -12.81
N GLU A 165 2.38 -21.13 -12.86
CA GLU A 165 3.28 -21.53 -11.76
C GLU A 165 3.70 -20.37 -10.85
N ASP A 166 3.97 -20.66 -9.57
CA ASP A 166 4.81 -19.86 -8.66
C ASP A 166 5.41 -20.78 -7.58
N GLU A 167 6.63 -20.49 -7.11
CA GLU A 167 7.29 -21.14 -5.96
C GLU A 167 7.49 -20.14 -4.80
N GLU A 168 7.35 -20.58 -3.54
CA GLU A 168 8.48 -20.84 -2.61
C GLU A 168 8.11 -20.67 -1.11
N THR A 169 8.80 -21.43 -0.25
CA THR A 169 8.86 -21.39 1.23
C THR A 169 7.65 -21.88 2.04
N SER A 170 7.84 -22.95 2.83
CA SER A 170 6.78 -23.63 3.59
C SER A 170 7.27 -24.38 4.84
N THR A 171 6.34 -24.62 5.77
CA THR A 171 6.35 -25.71 6.77
C THR A 171 6.54 -27.08 6.09
N SER A 172 7.18 -28.05 6.77
CA SER A 172 7.36 -29.42 6.23
C SER A 172 6.08 -30.25 6.29
N ALA A 173 5.98 -31.26 5.42
CA ALA A 173 4.82 -32.17 5.41
C ALA A 173 4.80 -33.08 6.66
N THR A 174 5.96 -33.42 7.23
CA THR A 174 6.06 -34.09 8.54
C THR A 174 5.44 -33.24 9.66
N ALA A 175 5.77 -31.95 9.75
CA ALA A 175 5.20 -31.08 10.78
C ALA A 175 3.68 -30.88 10.60
N ALA A 176 3.21 -30.83 9.35
CA ALA A 176 1.79 -30.83 9.03
C ALA A 176 1.09 -32.16 9.39
N HIS A 177 1.77 -33.30 9.20
CA HIS A 177 1.25 -34.62 9.57
C HIS A 177 1.08 -34.79 11.08
N ASP A 178 2.13 -34.48 11.86
CA ASP A 178 2.13 -34.61 13.32
C ASP A 178 1.01 -33.76 13.93
N ALA A 179 0.95 -32.48 13.54
CA ALA A 179 -0.10 -31.57 14.00
C ALA A 179 -1.51 -31.97 13.49
N ALA A 180 -1.63 -32.62 12.33
CA ALA A 180 -2.91 -33.21 11.92
C ALA A 180 -3.32 -34.40 12.81
N GLN A 181 -2.39 -35.23 13.30
CA GLN A 181 -2.72 -36.31 14.22
C GLN A 181 -3.24 -35.77 15.55
N ASP A 182 -2.59 -34.75 16.11
CA ASP A 182 -3.04 -34.09 17.35
C ASP A 182 -4.47 -33.52 17.21
N ILE A 183 -4.78 -32.91 16.05
CA ILE A 183 -6.12 -32.37 15.80
C ILE A 183 -7.14 -33.48 15.54
N LEU A 184 -6.79 -34.59 14.89
CA LEU A 184 -7.67 -35.75 14.77
C LEU A 184 -7.97 -36.42 16.12
N VAL A 185 -7.04 -36.36 17.08
CA VAL A 185 -7.30 -36.77 18.47
C VAL A 185 -8.26 -35.77 19.14
N LEU A 186 -7.99 -34.47 19.03
CA LEU A 186 -8.84 -33.42 19.60
C LEU A 186 -10.28 -33.48 19.04
N LEU A 187 -10.47 -33.65 17.74
CA LEU A 187 -11.79 -33.75 17.10
C LEU A 187 -12.58 -34.96 17.61
N ARG A 188 -11.90 -36.08 17.90
CA ARG A 188 -12.52 -37.29 18.45
C ARG A 188 -13.09 -37.07 19.84
N ASP A 189 -12.48 -36.20 20.65
CA ASP A 189 -13.00 -35.85 21.99
C ASP A 189 -14.34 -35.09 21.92
N TYR A 190 -14.71 -34.52 20.77
CA TYR A 190 -16.03 -33.95 20.48
C TYR A 190 -16.90 -34.84 19.58
N GLU A 191 -16.58 -36.13 19.48
CA GLU A 191 -17.30 -37.11 18.64
C GLU A 191 -17.29 -36.79 17.13
N ILE A 192 -16.36 -35.94 16.66
CA ILE A 192 -16.16 -35.64 15.23
C ILE A 192 -15.13 -36.62 14.66
N THR A 193 -15.58 -37.47 13.73
CA THR A 193 -14.74 -38.53 13.13
C THR A 193 -14.84 -38.63 11.61
N ASP A 194 -15.77 -37.87 11.02
CA ASP A 194 -16.12 -37.81 9.60
C ASP A 194 -15.41 -36.65 8.86
N VAL A 195 -14.40 -36.05 9.51
CA VAL A 195 -13.65 -34.87 9.05
C VAL A 195 -12.23 -35.21 8.61
N ASP A 196 -11.88 -34.86 7.37
CA ASP A 196 -10.50 -34.82 6.89
C ASP A 196 -9.83 -33.47 7.12
N ILE A 197 -8.51 -33.48 7.34
CA ILE A 197 -7.67 -32.31 7.59
C ILE A 197 -6.71 -32.13 6.41
N ASP A 198 -6.83 -31.02 5.68
CA ASP A 198 -5.90 -30.62 4.62
C ASP A 198 -5.03 -29.44 5.08
N TYR A 199 -3.71 -29.54 4.92
CA TYR A 199 -2.75 -28.45 5.15
C TYR A 199 -2.36 -27.79 3.84
N ARG A 200 -2.46 -26.46 3.77
CA ARG A 200 -2.12 -25.68 2.57
C ARG A 200 -1.18 -24.51 2.85
N GLU A 201 -0.31 -24.21 1.89
CA GLU A 201 0.44 -22.96 1.83
C GLU A 201 -0.52 -21.82 1.50
N SER A 202 -0.58 -20.78 2.34
CA SER A 202 -1.35 -19.58 2.06
C SER A 202 -0.77 -18.35 2.73
N TYR A 203 -0.80 -17.22 2.02
CA TYR A 203 -0.44 -15.91 2.55
C TYR A 203 -1.64 -15.23 3.21
N TYR A 204 -1.70 -15.25 4.55
CA TYR A 204 -2.64 -14.38 5.26
C TYR A 204 -2.13 -12.93 5.23
N MET A 205 -2.81 -12.08 4.46
CA MET A 205 -2.55 -10.65 4.38
C MET A 205 -3.67 -9.90 5.11
N ARG A 206 -3.35 -9.12 6.15
CA ARG A 206 -4.28 -8.10 6.66
C ARG A 206 -4.41 -7.04 5.56
N GLU A 207 -5.62 -6.81 5.05
CA GLU A 207 -5.83 -5.97 3.87
C GLU A 207 -5.40 -4.51 4.05
N ALA A 208 -5.43 -4.01 5.30
CA ALA A 208 -4.80 -2.75 5.64
C ALA A 208 -3.27 -2.87 5.56
N GLY A 209 -2.71 -2.47 4.42
CA GLY A 209 -1.29 -2.14 4.28
C GLY A 209 -0.85 -1.07 5.29
N PRO A 210 0.45 -0.70 5.33
CA PRO A 210 0.97 0.18 6.36
C PRO A 210 0.24 1.52 6.38
N ARG A 211 -0.01 2.04 7.59
CA ARG A 211 -0.71 3.30 7.78
C ARG A 211 0.13 4.48 7.30
N LEU A 212 -0.55 5.50 6.78
CA LEU A 212 0.01 6.82 6.54
C LEU A 212 0.56 7.40 7.85
N LEU A 213 1.78 7.93 7.77
CA LEU A 213 2.48 8.56 8.87
C LEU A 213 1.87 9.92 9.21
N ARG A 214 2.14 10.42 10.41
CA ARG A 214 1.75 11.78 10.80
C ARG A 214 2.70 12.78 10.15
N SER A 215 2.20 13.97 9.82
CA SER A 215 3.06 15.11 9.46
C SER A 215 3.97 15.47 10.63
N VAL A 216 5.16 15.98 10.31
CA VAL A 216 6.21 16.32 11.28
C VAL A 216 6.53 17.81 11.28
N ASP A 217 6.98 18.31 12.43
CA ASP A 217 7.38 19.70 12.64
C ASP A 217 8.61 20.09 11.79
N ASP A 218 8.81 21.39 11.58
CA ASP A 218 9.89 21.94 10.74
C ASP A 218 11.32 21.55 11.18
N VAL A 219 11.50 21.10 12.42
CA VAL A 219 12.80 20.68 12.99
C VAL A 219 13.02 19.16 12.99
N ASP A 220 12.03 18.38 12.55
CA ASP A 220 12.15 16.92 12.49
C ASP A 220 13.07 16.51 11.32
N PRO A 221 14.02 15.57 11.51
CA PRO A 221 14.93 15.19 10.43
C PRO A 221 14.27 14.57 9.18
N LEU A 222 13.02 14.09 9.28
CA LEU A 222 12.27 13.48 8.19
C LEU A 222 11.46 14.51 7.37
N VAL A 223 11.41 15.78 7.80
CA VAL A 223 10.52 16.82 7.25
C VAL A 223 10.63 17.00 5.73
N ASN A 224 11.83 16.81 5.15
CA ASN A 224 12.08 16.96 3.72
C ASN A 224 11.55 15.81 2.85
N VAL A 225 11.21 14.66 3.46
CA VAL A 225 10.96 13.39 2.75
C VAL A 225 9.71 12.65 3.22
N ILE A 226 9.13 13.01 4.36
CA ILE A 226 7.99 12.28 4.93
C ILE A 226 6.68 12.51 4.17
N SER A 227 6.51 13.68 3.55
CA SER A 227 5.24 14.16 2.96
C SER A 227 4.49 13.13 2.09
N PRO A 228 5.12 12.38 1.16
CA PRO A 228 4.43 11.38 0.32
C PRO A 228 3.88 10.16 1.08
N LEU A 229 4.23 10.00 2.36
CA LEU A 229 3.71 8.97 3.27
C LEU A 229 2.75 9.54 4.32
N THR A 230 2.34 10.80 4.23
CA THR A 230 1.39 11.45 5.16
C THR A 230 0.02 11.60 4.53
N SER A 231 -1.01 11.88 5.33
CA SER A 231 -2.36 12.17 4.80
C SER A 231 -2.56 13.59 4.27
N ALA A 232 -1.50 14.41 4.18
CA ALA A 232 -1.58 15.71 3.53
C ALA A 232 -1.89 15.58 2.02
N LEU A 233 -2.58 16.57 1.46
CA LEU A 233 -2.92 16.61 0.03
C LEU A 233 -1.66 16.72 -0.83
N GLY A 234 -1.74 16.19 -2.06
CA GLY A 234 -0.57 15.92 -2.89
C GLY A 234 -0.10 14.46 -2.86
N LEU A 235 -0.95 13.52 -2.42
CA LEU A 235 -0.68 12.08 -2.50
C LEU A 235 -0.57 11.65 -3.96
N SER A 236 0.62 11.20 -4.38
CA SER A 236 0.77 10.54 -5.67
C SER A 236 0.03 9.19 -5.67
N ILE A 237 -0.79 8.98 -6.70
CA ILE A 237 -1.59 7.77 -6.88
C ILE A 237 -1.44 7.19 -8.30
N SER A 238 -1.72 5.91 -8.44
CA SER A 238 -1.90 5.23 -9.72
C SER A 238 -2.95 4.13 -9.58
N THR A 239 -3.19 3.34 -10.63
CA THR A 239 -4.01 2.12 -10.51
C THR A 239 -3.13 0.87 -10.48
N LYS A 240 -3.63 -0.20 -9.88
CA LYS A 240 -2.96 -1.52 -9.89
C LYS A 240 -2.77 -2.10 -11.30
N ALA A 241 -3.62 -1.70 -12.27
CA ALA A 241 -3.48 -2.07 -13.68
C ALA A 241 -2.38 -1.28 -14.41
N THR A 242 -2.16 -0.02 -14.00
CA THR A 242 -1.18 0.89 -14.62
C THR A 242 -0.30 1.57 -13.56
N PRO A 243 0.53 0.82 -12.79
CA PRO A 243 1.26 1.37 -11.65
C PRO A 243 2.38 2.36 -12.02
N ASN A 244 2.71 2.47 -13.32
CA ASN A 244 3.65 3.45 -13.88
C ASN A 244 2.94 4.70 -14.46
N ALA A 245 1.61 4.72 -14.51
CA ALA A 245 0.82 5.87 -14.94
C ALA A 245 0.33 6.59 -13.68
N GLU A 246 1.05 7.62 -13.29
CA GLU A 246 0.88 8.31 -12.02
C GLU A 246 0.14 9.63 -12.20
N GLY A 247 -0.68 9.93 -11.21
CA GLY A 247 -1.28 11.24 -10.97
C GLY A 247 -1.24 11.57 -9.49
N THR A 248 -2.09 12.49 -9.07
CA THR A 248 -2.20 12.99 -7.70
C THR A 248 -3.66 12.95 -7.26
N MET A 249 -3.90 12.63 -5.99
CA MET A 249 -5.22 12.74 -5.36
C MET A 249 -5.49 14.20 -4.97
N ALA A 250 -6.62 14.72 -5.45
CA ALA A 250 -7.02 16.12 -5.31
C ALA A 250 -7.47 16.46 -3.89
N LEU A 251 -8.46 15.71 -3.40
CA LEU A 251 -9.22 16.01 -2.19
C LEU A 251 -9.75 14.71 -1.57
N TYR A 252 -9.94 14.76 -0.25
CA TYR A 252 -10.85 13.87 0.46
C TYR A 252 -12.25 14.48 0.46
N LEU A 253 -13.26 13.67 0.15
CA LEU A 253 -14.67 14.02 0.22
C LEU A 253 -15.38 13.04 1.16
N THR A 254 -16.39 13.48 1.89
CA THR A 254 -17.33 12.57 2.56
C THR A 254 -18.48 12.27 1.61
N GLU A 255 -18.95 11.03 1.55
CA GLU A 255 -20.13 10.66 0.73
C GLU A 255 -21.40 11.42 1.17
N GLY A 256 -21.49 11.75 2.46
CA GLY A 256 -22.58 12.54 3.04
C GLY A 256 -23.78 11.69 3.48
N GLY A 257 -24.82 12.38 3.96
CA GLY A 257 -25.95 11.70 4.64
C GLY A 257 -25.47 10.96 5.89
N ASP A 258 -26.00 9.75 6.09
CA ASP A 258 -25.62 8.87 7.20
C ASP A 258 -24.39 7.98 6.89
N SER A 259 -23.72 8.21 5.74
CA SER A 259 -22.57 7.41 5.32
C SER A 259 -21.27 7.90 5.95
N ASN A 260 -20.55 6.96 6.57
CA ASN A 260 -19.19 7.17 7.07
C ASN A 260 -18.11 6.97 5.99
N LYS A 261 -18.47 6.85 4.70
CA LYS A 261 -17.50 6.64 3.63
C LYS A 261 -16.67 7.90 3.35
N LEU A 262 -15.35 7.70 3.29
CA LEU A 262 -14.40 8.68 2.80
C LEU A 262 -14.03 8.35 1.36
N LEU A 263 -14.08 9.36 0.50
CA LEU A 263 -13.84 9.27 -0.93
C LEU A 263 -12.60 10.08 -1.30
N GLY A 264 -11.78 9.58 -2.21
CA GLY A 264 -10.68 10.31 -2.84
C GLY A 264 -11.11 10.79 -4.22
N LEU A 265 -10.87 12.07 -4.52
CA LEU A 265 -11.09 12.68 -5.83
C LEU A 265 -9.78 12.71 -6.63
N SER A 266 -9.83 12.41 -7.93
CA SER A 266 -8.73 12.68 -8.88
C SER A 266 -9.29 12.80 -10.32
N CYS A 267 -8.42 13.00 -11.31
CA CYS A 267 -8.80 12.96 -12.72
C CYS A 267 -9.22 11.56 -13.15
N ARG A 268 -10.15 11.45 -14.12
CA ARG A 268 -10.55 10.17 -14.70
C ARG A 268 -9.34 9.47 -15.31
N HIS A 269 -8.53 10.19 -16.08
CA HIS A 269 -7.39 9.59 -16.79
C HIS A 269 -6.27 9.06 -15.88
N VAL A 270 -6.33 9.33 -14.57
CA VAL A 270 -5.46 8.76 -13.53
C VAL A 270 -6.08 7.48 -12.95
N LEU A 271 -7.41 7.42 -12.80
CA LEU A 271 -8.15 6.31 -12.20
C LEU A 271 -8.62 5.24 -13.22
N ILE A 272 -8.71 5.62 -14.50
CA ILE A 272 -9.13 4.81 -15.64
C ILE A 272 -8.08 5.01 -16.72
N GLY A 273 -7.47 3.94 -17.22
CA GLY A 273 -6.34 4.04 -18.13
C GLY A 273 -6.71 4.72 -19.46
N LEU A 274 -5.79 5.49 -20.05
CA LEU A 274 -5.98 6.18 -21.34
C LEU A 274 -6.31 5.25 -22.53
N GLN A 275 -6.01 3.95 -22.42
CA GLN A 275 -6.33 2.92 -23.41
C GLN A 275 -7.71 2.29 -23.20
N GLU A 276 -8.38 2.59 -22.08
CA GLU A 276 -9.74 2.13 -21.81
C GLU A 276 -10.76 3.00 -22.53
N ALA A 277 -11.92 2.41 -22.87
CA ALA A 277 -12.98 3.13 -23.56
C ALA A 277 -13.44 4.36 -22.78
N ASN A 278 -13.78 5.43 -23.49
CA ASN A 278 -14.32 6.66 -22.89
C ASN A 278 -15.82 6.49 -22.54
N LEU A 279 -16.08 5.66 -21.53
CA LEU A 279 -17.39 5.34 -20.99
C LEU A 279 -17.44 5.66 -19.49
N ASP A 280 -18.65 5.81 -18.96
CA ASP A 280 -18.89 5.85 -17.53
C ASP A 280 -18.43 4.54 -16.87
N TYR A 281 -17.64 4.66 -15.82
CA TYR A 281 -17.31 3.57 -14.91
C TYR A 281 -18.18 3.69 -13.67
N VAL A 282 -18.94 2.64 -13.37
CA VAL A 282 -19.65 2.45 -12.11
C VAL A 282 -19.15 1.15 -11.49
N TYR A 283 -18.74 1.19 -10.23
CA TYR A 283 -18.35 -0.02 -9.52
C TYR A 283 -19.56 -0.92 -9.27
N HIS A 284 -19.43 -2.19 -9.66
CA HIS A 284 -20.40 -3.23 -9.38
C HIS A 284 -19.72 -4.33 -8.55
N ALA A 285 -20.36 -4.77 -7.47
CA ALA A 285 -19.80 -5.76 -6.54
C ALA A 285 -19.49 -7.12 -7.19
N SER A 286 -20.16 -7.46 -8.30
CA SER A 286 -19.92 -8.66 -9.10
C SER A 286 -18.83 -8.50 -10.18
N GLY A 287 -18.25 -7.31 -10.32
CA GLY A 287 -17.21 -7.01 -11.30
C GLY A 287 -15.82 -6.86 -10.67
N PRO A 288 -14.75 -6.90 -11.47
CA PRO A 288 -13.39 -6.66 -10.98
C PRO A 288 -13.24 -5.23 -10.43
N SER A 289 -12.68 -5.09 -9.23
CA SER A 289 -12.36 -3.77 -8.68
C SER A 289 -11.17 -3.15 -9.40
N LYS A 290 -11.20 -1.82 -9.56
CA LYS A 290 -10.02 -1.02 -9.91
C LYS A 290 -9.39 -0.50 -8.63
N ASP A 291 -8.37 -1.20 -8.15
CA ASP A 291 -7.65 -0.82 -6.94
C ASP A 291 -6.75 0.41 -7.23
N VAL A 292 -6.87 1.45 -6.42
CA VAL A 292 -6.04 2.65 -6.45
C VAL A 292 -4.84 2.42 -5.54
N LEU A 293 -3.64 2.69 -6.03
CA LEU A 293 -2.39 2.58 -5.29
C LEU A 293 -1.92 3.97 -4.85
N LEU A 294 -1.49 4.10 -3.59
CA LEU A 294 -0.65 5.19 -3.11
C LEU A 294 0.80 4.91 -3.51
N LEU A 295 1.49 5.91 -4.06
CA LEU A 295 2.84 5.79 -4.63
C LEU A 295 2.90 4.71 -5.71
N GLY A 296 2.75 5.11 -6.96
CA GLY A 296 3.11 4.24 -8.08
C GLY A 296 4.61 3.90 -8.09
N ASN A 297 5.05 3.11 -9.07
CA ASN A 297 6.43 2.63 -9.12
C ASN A 297 7.46 3.77 -9.25
N GLY A 298 7.12 4.85 -9.98
CA GLY A 298 7.94 6.04 -10.14
C GLY A 298 8.00 6.85 -8.84
N ALA A 299 6.84 7.25 -8.30
CA ALA A 299 6.74 7.99 -7.05
C ALA A 299 7.38 7.26 -5.85
N PHE A 300 7.23 5.93 -5.77
CA PHE A 300 7.92 5.12 -4.77
C PHE A 300 9.44 5.14 -4.95
N THR A 301 9.91 5.03 -6.20
CA THR A 301 11.33 5.09 -6.55
C THR A 301 11.92 6.47 -6.19
N ASP A 302 11.20 7.54 -6.47
CA ASP A 302 11.58 8.92 -6.17
C ASP A 302 11.58 9.21 -4.67
N LEU A 303 10.60 8.70 -3.91
CA LEU A 303 10.63 8.72 -2.44
C LEU A 303 11.90 8.04 -1.90
N VAL A 304 12.14 6.79 -2.30
CA VAL A 304 13.31 6.02 -1.89
C VAL A 304 14.63 6.71 -2.28
N ASN A 305 14.67 7.38 -3.43
CA ASN A 305 15.85 8.13 -3.88
C ASN A 305 16.02 9.46 -3.14
N SER A 306 14.94 10.18 -2.82
CA SER A 306 15.00 11.42 -2.03
C SER A 306 15.61 11.17 -0.64
N ILE A 307 15.21 10.08 0.03
CA ILE A 307 15.75 9.69 1.34
C ILE A 307 17.24 9.35 1.24
N LYS A 308 17.66 8.59 0.21
CA LYS A 308 19.10 8.33 -0.03
C LYS A 308 19.90 9.61 -0.27
N ILE A 309 19.32 10.59 -0.98
CA ILE A 309 19.96 11.88 -1.26
C ILE A 309 20.14 12.68 0.03
N GLU A 310 19.12 12.76 0.90
CA GLU A 310 19.23 13.43 2.19
C GLU A 310 20.24 12.74 3.12
N ILE A 311 20.21 11.40 3.22
CA ILE A 311 21.22 10.61 3.98
C ILE A 311 22.64 10.93 3.50
N ARG A 312 22.86 10.94 2.18
CA ARG A 312 24.18 11.31 1.60
C ARG A 312 24.53 12.77 1.90
N GLY A 313 23.54 13.66 1.83
CA GLY A 313 23.67 15.08 2.17
C GLY A 313 24.25 15.25 3.58
N TYR A 314 23.60 14.70 4.60
CA TYR A 314 24.11 14.74 5.98
C TYR A 314 25.42 13.95 6.15
N GLY A 315 25.54 12.76 5.55
CA GLY A 315 26.75 11.94 5.60
C GLY A 315 28.01 12.61 5.05
N THR A 316 27.88 13.61 4.18
CA THR A 316 29.03 14.46 3.74
C THR A 316 29.33 15.62 4.68
N LYS A 317 28.35 16.12 5.45
CA LYS A 317 28.54 17.20 6.41
C LYS A 317 29.15 16.71 7.73
N VAL A 318 28.76 15.52 8.20
CA VAL A 318 29.26 14.87 9.44
C VAL A 318 30.80 14.85 9.54
N PRO A 319 31.57 14.27 8.59
CA PRO A 319 33.03 14.25 8.70
C PRO A 319 33.64 15.67 8.66
N ARG A 320 33.13 16.54 7.79
CA ARG A 320 33.55 17.94 7.70
C ARG A 320 33.37 18.69 9.03
N TRP A 321 32.27 18.46 9.75
CA TRP A 321 32.06 19.11 11.04
C TRP A 321 32.95 18.54 12.15
N ARG A 322 33.23 17.23 12.15
CA ARG A 322 34.23 16.64 13.07
C ARG A 322 35.62 17.26 12.85
N GLU A 323 36.09 17.34 11.61
CA GLU A 323 37.34 18.03 11.25
C GLU A 323 37.35 19.50 11.71
N GLN A 324 36.24 20.23 11.52
CA GLN A 324 36.12 21.61 12.00
C GLN A 324 36.14 21.73 13.53
N ILE A 325 35.54 20.78 14.25
CA ILE A 325 35.57 20.72 15.72
C ILE A 325 37.01 20.52 16.21
N GLU A 326 37.78 19.60 15.61
CA GLU A 326 39.20 19.41 15.92
C GLU A 326 40.02 20.69 15.72
N VAL A 327 39.83 21.39 14.59
CA VAL A 327 40.48 22.69 14.33
C VAL A 327 40.13 23.76 15.38
N PHE A 328 38.90 23.78 15.89
CA PHE A 328 38.52 24.69 16.97
C PHE A 328 39.08 24.26 18.33
N VAL A 329 39.16 22.96 18.62
CA VAL A 329 39.79 22.43 19.85
C VAL A 329 41.26 22.82 19.93
N GLU A 330 42.01 22.76 18.83
CA GLU A 330 43.41 23.21 18.81
C GLU A 330 43.53 24.73 18.99
N ARG A 331 42.63 25.52 18.39
CA ARG A 331 42.62 26.99 18.57
C ARG A 331 42.24 27.42 19.99
N GLU A 332 41.41 26.66 20.70
CA GLU A 332 41.11 26.90 22.12
C GLU A 332 42.35 26.76 23.04
N LYS A 333 43.47 26.19 22.56
CA LYS A 333 44.75 26.12 23.29
C LYS A 333 45.67 27.34 23.05
N GLY A 334 45.24 28.30 22.23
CA GLY A 334 45.99 29.51 21.93
C GLY A 334 46.14 30.46 23.12
N THR A 335 47.01 31.47 22.97
CA THR A 335 47.24 32.52 23.99
C THR A 335 46.43 33.80 23.74
N ASP A 336 45.84 33.97 22.55
CA ASP A 336 44.92 35.07 22.26
C ASP A 336 43.52 34.75 22.80
N ILE A 337 43.15 35.43 23.88
CA ILE A 337 41.86 35.25 24.57
C ILE A 337 40.68 35.46 23.60
N PHE A 338 40.76 36.43 22.68
CA PHE A 338 39.67 36.70 21.74
C PHE A 338 39.53 35.60 20.69
N ASP A 339 40.63 35.00 20.22
CA ASP A 339 40.56 33.87 19.30
C ASP A 339 40.05 32.60 20.00
N VAL A 340 40.48 32.36 21.25
CA VAL A 340 40.04 31.23 22.08
C VAL A 340 38.53 31.29 22.35
N GLU A 341 37.99 32.43 22.78
CA GLU A 341 36.54 32.59 23.01
C GLU A 341 35.74 32.40 21.72
N LYS A 342 36.23 32.94 20.59
CA LYS A 342 35.61 32.78 19.27
C LYS A 342 35.66 31.33 18.78
N ALA A 343 36.76 30.62 19.01
CA ALA A 343 36.91 29.20 18.68
C ALA A 343 35.94 28.36 19.51
N ARG A 344 35.82 28.62 20.82
CA ARG A 344 34.86 27.93 21.70
C ARG A 344 33.42 28.12 21.26
N ALA A 345 33.01 29.36 20.95
CA ALA A 345 31.66 29.65 20.47
C ALA A 345 31.37 28.96 19.13
N ALA A 346 32.35 28.94 18.22
CA ALA A 346 32.25 28.21 16.96
C ALA A 346 32.14 26.69 17.16
N ARG A 347 32.94 26.10 18.06
CA ARG A 347 32.91 24.68 18.38
C ARG A 347 31.55 24.25 18.94
N ILE A 348 31.00 24.99 19.91
CA ILE A 348 29.68 24.68 20.50
C ILE A 348 28.60 24.68 19.41
N LYS A 349 28.62 25.68 18.51
CA LYS A 349 27.67 25.75 17.39
C LYS A 349 27.85 24.61 16.39
N THR A 350 29.09 24.26 16.03
CA THR A 350 29.38 23.16 15.10
C THR A 350 29.07 21.79 15.72
N GLN A 351 29.23 21.61 17.03
CA GLN A 351 28.78 20.41 17.73
C GLN A 351 27.28 20.21 17.57
N GLY A 352 26.47 21.25 17.80
CA GLY A 352 25.02 21.17 17.59
C GLY A 352 24.63 20.75 16.17
N PHE A 353 25.33 21.25 15.14
CA PHE A 353 25.12 20.81 13.75
C PHE A 353 25.57 19.36 13.49
N LEU A 354 26.62 18.89 14.16
CA LEU A 354 27.06 17.49 14.08
C LEU A 354 26.00 16.57 14.70
N ASP A 355 25.54 16.89 15.92
CA ASP A 355 24.54 16.13 16.67
C ASP A 355 23.21 16.04 15.89
N GLU A 356 22.75 17.16 15.32
CA GLU A 356 21.57 17.25 14.45
C GLU A 356 21.68 16.28 13.25
N ALA A 357 22.85 16.22 12.63
CA ALA A 357 23.06 15.45 11.41
C ALA A 357 23.33 13.96 11.64
N GLU A 358 23.97 13.60 12.75
CA GLU A 358 24.10 12.21 13.16
C GLU A 358 22.70 11.63 13.48
N ASN A 359 21.88 12.39 14.20
CA ASN A 359 20.45 12.07 14.40
C ASN A 359 19.70 11.98 13.06
N ALA A 360 19.92 12.92 12.14
CA ALA A 360 19.26 12.89 10.83
C ALA A 360 19.63 11.65 10.00
N VAL A 361 20.90 11.27 9.94
CA VAL A 361 21.34 10.04 9.26
C VAL A 361 20.70 8.80 9.90
N GLN A 362 20.59 8.75 11.23
CA GLN A 362 19.95 7.65 11.95
C GLN A 362 18.45 7.55 11.63
N SER A 363 17.70 8.66 11.77
CA SER A 363 16.26 8.70 11.54
C SER A 363 15.88 8.43 10.08
N LEU A 364 16.59 9.04 9.13
CA LEU A 364 16.39 8.78 7.69
C LEU A 364 16.76 7.33 7.32
N GLY A 365 17.80 6.77 7.94
CA GLY A 365 18.18 5.37 7.78
C GLY A 365 17.11 4.40 8.30
N ALA A 366 16.51 4.71 9.46
CA ALA A 366 15.39 3.95 10.01
C ALA A 366 14.15 4.01 9.09
N LEU A 367 13.78 5.21 8.63
CA LEU A 367 12.68 5.40 7.66
C LEU A 367 12.93 4.63 6.36
N LEU A 368 14.14 4.67 5.80
CA LEU A 368 14.49 3.94 4.58
C LEU A 368 14.37 2.41 4.76
N ASN A 369 14.75 1.89 5.92
CA ASN A 369 14.61 0.47 6.23
C ASN A 369 13.14 0.07 6.42
N GLN A 370 12.34 0.93 7.09
CA GLN A 370 10.91 0.73 7.22
C GLN A 370 10.22 0.69 5.85
N ILE A 371 10.49 1.67 4.98
CA ILE A 371 9.90 1.73 3.63
C ILE A 371 10.27 0.49 2.80
N LYS A 372 11.52 0.05 2.82
CA LYS A 372 11.96 -1.16 2.10
C LYS A 372 11.35 -2.46 2.62
N LYS A 373 10.88 -2.48 3.88
CA LYS A 373 10.24 -3.64 4.50
C LYS A 373 8.73 -3.61 4.26
N ASP A 374 8.11 -2.51 4.64
CA ASP A 374 6.66 -2.38 4.77
C ASP A 374 6.00 -1.92 3.46
N TRP A 375 6.70 -1.17 2.62
CA TRP A 375 6.22 -0.60 1.35
C TRP A 375 6.95 -1.15 0.12
N LYS A 376 7.47 -2.39 0.18
CA LYS A 376 8.04 -3.07 -1.01
C LYS A 376 7.00 -3.87 -1.79
N ILE A 377 5.93 -4.30 -1.12
CA ILE A 377 4.89 -5.18 -1.68
C ILE A 377 3.79 -4.31 -2.30
N LEU A 378 3.46 -4.50 -3.58
CA LEU A 378 2.50 -3.64 -4.28
C LEU A 378 1.10 -3.61 -3.63
N ASN A 379 0.62 -4.72 -3.04
CA ASN A 379 -0.65 -4.73 -2.32
C ASN A 379 -0.63 -3.80 -1.09
N ASN A 380 0.53 -3.61 -0.45
CA ASN A 380 0.67 -2.68 0.67
C ASN A 380 0.47 -1.21 0.24
N HIS A 381 0.44 -0.92 -1.06
CA HIS A 381 0.19 0.42 -1.61
C HIS A 381 -1.31 0.70 -1.82
N VAL A 382 -2.19 -0.31 -1.88
CA VAL A 382 -3.63 -0.14 -2.18
C VAL A 382 -4.28 0.85 -1.21
N LEU A 383 -4.61 2.06 -1.68
CA LEU A 383 -5.21 3.14 -0.90
C LEU A 383 -6.74 3.04 -0.88
N GLY A 384 -7.33 2.32 -1.84
CA GLY A 384 -8.76 2.30 -2.04
C GLY A 384 -9.19 1.64 -3.35
N ARG A 385 -10.45 1.81 -3.73
CA ARG A 385 -11.01 1.28 -4.99
C ARG A 385 -11.91 2.29 -5.70
N VAL A 386 -11.76 2.42 -7.02
CA VAL A 386 -12.60 3.33 -7.83
C VAL A 386 -14.07 2.93 -7.68
N LEU A 387 -14.93 3.91 -7.40
CA LEU A 387 -16.38 3.74 -7.28
C LEU A 387 -17.12 4.28 -8.50
N TYR A 388 -16.74 5.46 -8.98
CA TYR A 388 -17.42 6.13 -10.07
C TYR A 388 -16.47 7.05 -10.85
N SER A 389 -16.66 7.11 -12.16
CA SER A 389 -16.07 8.15 -13.01
C SER A 389 -16.90 8.26 -14.29
N PRO A 390 -17.44 9.44 -14.66
CA PRO A 390 -18.12 9.62 -15.94
C PRO A 390 -17.16 9.42 -17.12
N ALA A 391 -17.67 9.30 -18.34
CA ALA A 391 -16.86 9.50 -19.55
C ALA A 391 -16.27 10.93 -19.56
N ILE A 392 -15.08 11.12 -20.17
CA ILE A 392 -14.51 12.46 -20.38
C ILE A 392 -15.47 13.28 -21.23
N GLY A 393 -16.02 14.32 -20.63
CA GLY A 393 -16.85 15.32 -21.29
C GLY A 393 -16.00 16.49 -21.79
N LEU A 394 -16.30 16.97 -23.00
CA LEU A 394 -15.66 18.14 -23.59
C LEU A 394 -16.72 19.19 -23.89
N GLY A 395 -16.54 20.41 -23.37
CA GLY A 395 -17.48 21.52 -23.56
C GLY A 395 -18.76 21.37 -22.75
N VAL A 396 -18.67 20.83 -21.53
CA VAL A 396 -19.83 20.52 -20.66
C VAL A 396 -20.36 21.78 -19.98
N GLY A 397 -21.68 21.90 -19.91
CA GLY A 397 -22.39 23.01 -19.26
C GLY A 397 -22.35 24.33 -20.04
N GLU A 398 -22.94 25.38 -19.47
CA GLU A 398 -22.99 26.72 -20.08
C GLU A 398 -21.57 27.33 -20.24
N ASP A 399 -20.71 27.11 -19.24
CA ASP A 399 -19.31 27.54 -19.22
C ASP A 399 -18.39 26.70 -20.13
N ARG A 400 -18.88 25.58 -20.69
CA ARG A 400 -18.14 24.68 -21.62
C ARG A 400 -16.79 24.19 -21.09
N PHE A 401 -16.74 23.80 -19.82
CA PHE A 401 -15.55 23.22 -19.19
C PHE A 401 -15.29 21.77 -19.65
N MET A 402 -14.08 21.28 -19.35
CA MET A 402 -13.75 19.85 -19.44
C MET A 402 -14.30 19.10 -18.22
N GLU A 403 -14.88 17.93 -18.43
CA GLU A 403 -15.26 17.00 -17.37
C GLU A 403 -14.29 15.81 -17.35
N ASP A 404 -13.33 15.82 -16.43
CA ASP A 404 -12.30 14.79 -16.27
C ASP A 404 -12.05 14.54 -14.79
N TRP A 405 -12.91 13.75 -14.17
CA TRP A 405 -12.86 13.42 -12.75
C TRP A 405 -13.33 11.99 -12.47
N GLY A 406 -12.95 11.47 -11.30
CA GLY A 406 -13.47 10.23 -10.75
C GLY A 406 -13.23 10.15 -9.25
N ILE A 407 -13.98 9.28 -8.59
CA ILE A 407 -13.95 9.05 -7.15
C ILE A 407 -13.65 7.59 -6.82
N PHE A 408 -12.91 7.39 -5.73
CA PHE A 408 -12.60 6.09 -5.17
C PHE A 408 -12.86 6.05 -3.66
N GLU A 409 -13.28 4.90 -3.12
CA GLU A 409 -13.43 4.70 -1.68
C GLU A 409 -12.04 4.56 -1.05
N VAL A 410 -11.71 5.43 -0.09
CA VAL A 410 -10.43 5.41 0.63
C VAL A 410 -10.51 4.40 1.77
N ASP A 411 -9.52 3.53 1.87
CA ASP A 411 -9.36 2.66 3.05
C ASP A 411 -9.01 3.51 4.28
N GLN A 412 -10.00 3.72 5.14
CA GLN A 412 -9.84 4.47 6.39
C GLN A 412 -8.90 3.77 7.38
N ALA A 413 -8.70 2.44 7.27
CA ALA A 413 -7.76 1.72 8.14
C ALA A 413 -6.29 2.09 7.86
N LYS A 414 -6.00 2.62 6.65
CA LYS A 414 -4.69 3.20 6.28
C LYS A 414 -4.48 4.62 6.75
N LEU A 415 -5.53 5.37 7.02
CA LEU A 415 -5.39 6.68 7.64
C LEU A 415 -4.93 6.46 9.09
N SER A 416 -3.90 7.19 9.53
CA SER A 416 -3.56 7.19 10.95
C SER A 416 -4.54 8.05 11.74
N GLU A 417 -4.54 7.87 13.06
CA GLU A 417 -5.23 8.74 14.03
C GLU A 417 -4.87 10.24 13.88
N GLY A 418 -3.79 10.56 13.14
CA GLY A 418 -3.40 11.93 12.81
C GLY A 418 -4.01 12.47 11.51
N PHE A 419 -5.04 11.84 10.95
CA PHE A 419 -5.77 12.37 9.80
C PHE A 419 -6.46 13.70 10.14
N GLN A 420 -6.22 14.73 9.34
CA GLN A 420 -6.70 16.10 9.58
C GLN A 420 -7.58 16.64 8.44
N GLY A 421 -8.06 15.77 7.55
CA GLY A 421 -8.87 16.17 6.39
C GLY A 421 -8.05 16.87 5.30
N ASN A 422 -8.71 17.75 4.55
CA ASN A 422 -8.12 18.49 3.44
C ASN A 422 -7.14 19.58 3.93
N LYS A 423 -5.91 19.15 4.25
CA LYS A 423 -4.78 20.04 4.54
C LYS A 423 -3.65 19.85 3.52
N LEU A 424 -3.06 20.97 3.12
CA LEU A 424 -1.92 21.06 2.22
C LEU A 424 -0.62 21.27 2.99
N ASP A 425 0.39 20.41 2.82
CA ASP A 425 1.76 20.72 3.25
C ASP A 425 2.41 21.75 2.29
N LEU A 426 2.76 22.94 2.80
CA LEU A 426 3.42 24.00 2.02
C LEU A 426 4.87 23.67 1.63
N GLY A 427 5.46 22.63 2.22
CA GLY A 427 6.77 22.09 1.90
C GLY A 427 7.95 22.94 2.40
N THR A 428 9.10 22.29 2.59
CA THR A 428 10.31 22.89 3.19
C THR A 428 11.19 23.66 2.21
N LYS A 429 10.87 23.62 0.92
CA LYS A 429 11.72 24.14 -0.17
C LYS A 429 11.76 25.68 -0.23
N LEU A 430 10.86 26.35 0.48
CA LEU A 430 10.95 27.77 0.82
C LEU A 430 10.76 27.92 2.33
N VAL A 431 11.68 28.63 2.97
CA VAL A 431 11.54 29.02 4.38
C VAL A 431 10.34 29.98 4.58
N PRO A 432 9.66 29.97 5.75
CA PRO A 432 8.38 30.67 5.94
C PRO A 432 8.39 32.18 5.66
N ASP A 433 9.52 32.85 5.93
CA ASP A 433 9.76 34.26 5.60
C ASP A 433 9.70 34.48 4.08
N LYS A 434 10.52 33.76 3.32
CA LYS A 434 10.58 33.88 1.85
C LYS A 434 9.32 33.40 1.14
N PHE A 435 8.57 32.49 1.75
CA PHE A 435 7.23 32.12 1.28
C PHE A 435 6.29 33.31 1.47
N THR A 436 6.22 33.87 2.67
CA THR A 436 5.33 34.99 3.01
C THR A 436 5.61 36.24 2.17
N ASP A 437 6.89 36.57 1.97
CA ASP A 437 7.33 37.68 1.11
C ASP A 437 6.89 37.49 -0.36
N LYS A 438 6.91 36.26 -0.86
CA LYS A 438 6.46 35.94 -2.24
C LYS A 438 4.95 36.00 -2.39
N CYS A 439 4.19 35.70 -1.34
CA CYS A 439 2.74 35.78 -1.36
C CYS A 439 2.24 37.23 -1.24
N PHE A 440 3.06 38.17 -0.76
CA PHE A 440 2.68 39.56 -0.54
C PHE A 440 2.23 40.26 -1.86
N PRO A 441 0.95 40.67 -1.99
CA PRO A 441 0.46 41.37 -3.16
C PRO A 441 1.00 42.81 -3.14
N ARG A 442 1.46 43.29 -4.30
CA ARG A 442 2.09 44.61 -4.39
C ARG A 442 1.11 45.72 -3.98
N GLY A 443 1.31 46.28 -2.79
CA GLY A 443 0.65 47.50 -2.32
C GLY A 443 -0.51 47.32 -1.34
N ASP A 444 -0.85 46.09 -0.90
CA ASP A 444 -1.88 45.93 0.13
C ASP A 444 -1.31 46.11 1.55
N ALA A 445 -1.58 47.27 2.14
CA ALA A 445 -1.21 47.57 3.52
C ALA A 445 -2.00 46.77 4.57
N ASN A 446 -3.08 46.09 4.18
CA ASN A 446 -3.93 45.28 5.06
C ASN A 446 -3.67 43.78 4.99
N TRP A 447 -2.56 43.37 4.36
CA TRP A 447 -2.15 41.98 4.21
C TRP A 447 -2.06 41.21 5.55
N LYS A 448 -2.65 40.00 5.58
CA LYS A 448 -2.82 39.21 6.82
C LYS A 448 -2.51 37.71 6.66
N PHE A 449 -1.87 37.27 5.58
CA PHE A 449 -1.46 35.87 5.48
C PHE A 449 -0.50 35.52 6.63
N LYS A 450 -0.79 34.42 7.31
CA LYS A 450 0.00 33.90 8.42
C LYS A 450 0.37 32.45 8.09
N TYR A 451 1.66 32.21 7.91
CA TYR A 451 2.18 30.86 7.66
C TYR A 451 1.74 29.90 8.78
N PRO A 452 1.14 28.73 8.47
CA PRO A 452 0.74 27.74 9.46
C PRO A 452 1.93 27.23 10.29
N ARG A 453 1.77 27.07 11.60
CA ARG A 453 2.86 26.59 12.49
C ARG A 453 3.25 25.14 12.23
N ASP A 454 2.27 24.35 11.81
CA ASP A 454 2.40 22.95 11.40
C ASP A 454 2.75 22.82 9.91
N ARG A 455 2.99 23.93 9.19
CA ARG A 455 3.17 24.00 7.73
C ARG A 455 1.96 23.54 6.90
N LEU A 456 0.87 23.12 7.55
CA LEU A 456 -0.31 22.56 6.90
C LEU A 456 -1.40 23.63 6.70
N LEU A 457 -1.56 24.13 5.46
CA LEU A 457 -2.63 25.05 5.09
C LEU A 457 -3.96 24.28 4.96
N PRO A 458 -5.00 24.54 5.78
CA PRO A 458 -6.31 23.92 5.60
C PRO A 458 -6.99 24.47 4.35
N LEU A 459 -7.55 23.59 3.51
CA LEU A 459 -8.35 24.00 2.36
C LEU A 459 -9.80 24.22 2.80
N ILE A 460 -10.28 25.45 2.70
CA ILE A 460 -11.59 25.89 3.20
C ILE A 460 -12.27 26.75 2.14
N GLY A 461 -13.39 26.25 1.62
CA GLY A 461 -14.20 26.93 0.61
C GLY A 461 -13.62 26.86 -0.81
N VAL A 462 -14.30 27.54 -1.72
CA VAL A 462 -14.00 27.57 -3.15
C VAL A 462 -13.90 29.00 -3.65
N LEU A 463 -13.17 29.20 -4.73
CA LEU A 463 -13.14 30.44 -5.49
C LEU A 463 -14.31 30.48 -6.46
N THR A 464 -15.00 31.62 -6.55
CA THR A 464 -16.06 31.83 -7.56
C THR A 464 -15.43 32.08 -8.92
N ASN A 465 -16.15 31.82 -10.02
CA ASN A 465 -15.67 32.15 -11.37
C ASN A 465 -15.26 33.63 -11.48
N GLU A 466 -16.04 34.55 -10.91
CA GLU A 466 -15.74 35.99 -10.83
C GLU A 466 -14.40 36.29 -10.14
N LEU A 467 -14.11 35.62 -9.02
CA LEU A 467 -12.83 35.74 -8.33
C LEU A 467 -11.70 35.12 -9.17
N MET A 468 -11.91 33.95 -9.77
CA MET A 468 -10.93 33.31 -10.64
C MET A 468 -10.55 34.19 -11.86
N HIS A 469 -11.48 34.98 -12.40
CA HIS A 469 -11.23 35.95 -13.47
C HIS A 469 -10.47 37.21 -13.02
N THR A 470 -10.38 37.48 -11.72
CA THR A 470 -9.79 38.71 -11.16
C THR A 470 -8.59 38.46 -10.25
N LEU A 471 -8.29 37.19 -9.92
CA LEU A 471 -7.22 36.78 -9.02
C LEU A 471 -5.85 36.75 -9.70
N THR A 472 -4.83 37.11 -8.92
CA THR A 472 -3.41 37.08 -9.32
C THR A 472 -2.59 36.15 -8.40
N LEU A 473 -3.24 35.19 -7.73
CA LEU A 473 -2.70 34.41 -6.60
C LEU A 473 -3.35 33.03 -6.47
N ALA A 474 -2.66 31.97 -6.88
CA ALA A 474 -2.95 30.57 -6.51
C ALA A 474 -1.67 29.72 -6.62
N ILE A 475 -1.63 28.55 -5.95
CA ILE A 475 -0.42 27.74 -5.72
C ILE A 475 -0.58 26.33 -6.37
N PRO A 476 0.43 25.81 -7.11
CA PRO A 476 0.47 24.41 -7.56
C PRO A 476 0.72 23.44 -6.43
N LEU A 477 0.11 22.26 -6.53
CA LEU A 477 0.39 21.14 -5.65
C LEU A 477 1.24 20.07 -6.31
N THR A 478 2.53 20.36 -6.44
CA THR A 478 3.61 19.36 -6.38
C THR A 478 4.87 19.97 -5.74
N PRO A 479 5.68 19.17 -5.01
CA PRO A 479 6.89 19.67 -4.37
C PRO A 479 8.07 19.75 -5.37
N PRO A 480 8.54 20.91 -5.86
CA PRO A 480 8.18 22.29 -5.50
C PRO A 480 7.45 23.06 -6.62
N SER A 481 6.57 23.97 -6.24
CA SER A 481 6.95 25.38 -6.02
C SER A 481 5.78 26.20 -5.47
N ALA A 482 6.02 27.06 -4.47
CA ALA A 482 5.10 28.19 -4.26
C ALA A 482 5.27 29.18 -5.44
N VAL A 483 4.21 29.34 -6.21
CA VAL A 483 4.15 30.13 -7.44
C VAL A 483 3.05 31.17 -7.29
N LEU A 484 3.32 32.39 -7.71
CA LEU A 484 2.29 33.41 -7.93
C LEU A 484 1.67 33.14 -9.32
N MET A 485 0.36 33.31 -9.50
CA MET A 485 -0.32 32.89 -10.73
C MET A 485 -1.13 34.03 -11.34
N GLU A 486 -0.97 34.24 -12.64
CA GLU A 486 -1.90 35.03 -13.45
C GLU A 486 -2.86 34.04 -14.13
N SER A 487 -4.14 34.04 -13.76
CA SER A 487 -5.14 33.19 -14.40
C SER A 487 -5.57 33.79 -15.73
N SER A 488 -5.65 32.96 -16.76
CA SER A 488 -6.27 33.33 -18.04
C SER A 488 -7.14 32.19 -18.56
N LEU A 489 -8.21 32.52 -19.28
CA LEU A 489 -9.01 31.48 -19.96
C LEU A 489 -8.23 30.96 -21.16
N SER A 490 -8.04 29.64 -21.23
CA SER A 490 -7.55 28.95 -22.41
C SER A 490 -8.65 28.15 -23.09
N LEU A 491 -8.65 28.19 -24.43
CA LEU A 491 -9.37 27.24 -25.25
C LEU A 491 -8.41 26.09 -25.58
N ARG A 492 -8.77 24.86 -25.23
CA ARG A 492 -8.00 23.67 -25.59
C ARG A 492 -8.74 22.84 -26.62
N GLU A 493 -8.01 22.41 -27.64
CA GLU A 493 -8.49 21.60 -28.75
C GLU A 493 -8.05 20.15 -28.53
N TYR A 494 -9.00 19.21 -28.58
CA TYR A 494 -8.79 17.79 -28.32
C TYR A 494 -9.06 16.98 -29.58
N PHE A 495 -8.07 16.20 -29.99
CA PHE A 495 -8.16 15.27 -31.12
C PHE A 495 -8.47 13.87 -30.60
N THR A 496 -9.74 13.49 -30.57
CA THR A 496 -10.17 12.12 -30.25
C THR A 496 -10.12 11.19 -31.46
N ASP A 497 -10.25 11.76 -32.66
CA ASP A 497 -10.00 11.16 -33.97
C ASP A 497 -9.69 12.30 -34.96
N MET A 498 -9.03 12.02 -36.09
CA MET A 498 -8.72 13.01 -37.13
C MET A 498 -9.97 13.62 -37.80
N SER A 499 -11.17 13.11 -37.51
CA SER A 499 -12.45 13.53 -38.10
C SER A 499 -13.33 14.41 -37.21
N VAL A 500 -13.06 14.49 -35.88
CA VAL A 500 -13.94 15.20 -34.93
C VAL A 500 -13.13 16.16 -34.06
N ASN A 501 -13.29 17.46 -34.33
CA ASN A 501 -12.75 18.53 -33.50
C ASN A 501 -13.70 18.81 -32.32
N ARG A 502 -13.19 18.77 -31.09
CA ARG A 502 -13.90 19.24 -29.89
C ARG A 502 -13.01 20.16 -29.08
N THR A 503 -13.60 21.23 -28.56
CA THR A 503 -12.93 22.23 -27.73
C THR A 503 -13.51 22.27 -26.33
N SER A 504 -12.72 22.72 -25.37
CA SER A 504 -13.16 22.99 -23.99
C SER A 504 -12.46 24.23 -23.46
N LEU A 505 -13.12 24.92 -22.53
CA LEU A 505 -12.50 25.98 -21.77
C LEU A 505 -11.79 25.37 -20.55
N GLU A 506 -10.58 25.84 -20.30
CA GLU A 506 -9.73 25.45 -19.18
C GLU A 506 -9.03 26.69 -18.62
N TRP A 507 -8.80 26.71 -17.31
CA TRP A 507 -8.03 27.78 -16.67
C TRP A 507 -6.54 27.57 -16.96
N ALA A 508 -5.95 28.45 -17.76
CA ALA A 508 -4.52 28.49 -17.98
C ALA A 508 -3.82 29.04 -16.73
N ILE A 509 -2.95 28.20 -16.19
CA ILE A 509 -2.23 28.42 -14.97
C ILE A 509 -0.73 28.57 -15.29
N VAL A 510 -0.15 29.74 -14.97
CA VAL A 510 1.22 30.09 -15.37
C VAL A 510 2.14 30.38 -14.18
N ASN A 511 3.45 30.17 -14.39
CA ASN A 511 4.47 30.46 -13.38
C ASN A 511 4.97 31.91 -13.48
N TYR A 512 4.74 32.71 -12.44
CA TYR A 512 5.20 34.10 -12.35
C TYR A 512 6.72 34.27 -12.23
N ALA A 513 7.47 33.22 -11.86
CA ALA A 513 8.92 33.31 -11.74
C ALA A 513 9.59 33.24 -13.14
N PRO A 514 10.53 34.14 -13.49
CA PRO A 514 11.26 34.09 -14.77
C PRO A 514 12.21 32.90 -14.94
N SER A 515 12.18 31.93 -14.01
CA SER A 515 12.80 30.62 -14.19
C SER A 515 12.06 29.83 -15.28
N ARG A 516 12.78 29.38 -16.30
CA ARG A 516 12.27 28.61 -17.46
C ARG A 516 11.79 27.18 -17.12
N LYS A 517 11.05 26.99 -16.03
CA LYS A 517 10.47 25.71 -15.60
C LYS A 517 8.97 25.73 -15.84
N SER A 518 8.41 24.59 -16.23
CA SER A 518 6.96 24.40 -16.31
C SER A 518 6.31 24.61 -14.95
N PHE A 519 5.02 24.94 -14.95
CA PHE A 519 4.21 25.00 -13.73
C PHE A 519 4.02 23.61 -13.12
N SER A 520 3.75 22.63 -13.98
CA SER A 520 3.53 21.22 -13.64
C SER A 520 4.47 20.27 -14.37
N ALA A 521 4.51 19.03 -13.89
CA ALA A 521 5.20 17.88 -14.49
C ALA A 521 4.21 16.70 -14.76
N PRO A 522 4.63 15.65 -15.47
CA PRO A 522 3.91 14.37 -15.45
C PRO A 522 3.83 13.83 -14.01
N GLY A 523 2.65 13.37 -13.58
CA GLY A 523 2.35 13.01 -12.19
C GLY A 523 1.47 14.04 -11.46
N ASP A 524 1.45 15.30 -11.92
CA ASP A 524 0.68 16.39 -11.29
C ASP A 524 -0.81 16.39 -11.68
N SER A 525 -1.24 15.54 -12.61
CA SER A 525 -2.65 15.40 -12.98
C SER A 525 -3.48 14.94 -11.79
N GLY A 526 -4.56 15.65 -11.49
CA GLY A 526 -5.37 15.45 -10.29
C GLY A 526 -4.91 16.26 -9.07
N SER A 527 -3.81 17.01 -9.15
CA SER A 527 -3.46 17.98 -8.10
C SER A 527 -4.53 19.06 -7.98
N ILE A 528 -5.07 19.29 -6.78
CA ILE A 528 -5.96 20.44 -6.55
C ILE A 528 -5.15 21.74 -6.60
N ILE A 529 -5.77 22.85 -7.00
CA ILE A 529 -5.19 24.19 -7.00
C ILE A 529 -5.95 25.03 -5.97
N ALA A 530 -5.22 25.74 -5.11
CA ALA A 530 -5.81 26.60 -4.08
C ALA A 530 -5.05 27.92 -3.95
N ASP A 531 -5.73 28.93 -3.42
CA ASP A 531 -5.06 30.16 -2.98
C ASP A 531 -4.41 30.01 -1.60
N ILE A 532 -3.64 31.02 -1.22
CA ILE A 532 -2.99 31.15 0.09
C ILE A 532 -3.97 31.23 1.28
N CYS A 533 -5.27 31.44 1.04
CA CYS A 533 -6.33 31.41 2.05
C CYS A 533 -6.97 30.03 2.17
N GLY A 534 -6.50 29.05 1.40
CA GLY A 534 -7.04 27.69 1.34
C GLY A 534 -8.26 27.53 0.43
N ARG A 535 -8.65 28.55 -0.33
CA ARG A 535 -9.83 28.48 -1.21
C ARG A 535 -9.47 27.74 -2.49
N ILE A 536 -10.23 26.69 -2.80
CA ILE A 536 -9.99 25.82 -3.96
C ILE A 536 -10.43 26.52 -5.26
N GLY A 537 -9.54 26.55 -6.26
CA GLY A 537 -9.81 27.12 -7.59
C GLY A 537 -10.11 26.09 -8.69
N GLY A 538 -9.69 24.83 -8.52
CA GLY A 538 -9.94 23.77 -9.49
C GLY A 538 -8.96 22.60 -9.35
N MET A 539 -9.10 21.59 -10.20
CA MET A 539 -8.20 20.42 -10.29
C MET A 539 -7.37 20.50 -11.58
N LEU A 540 -6.07 20.23 -11.49
CA LEU A 540 -5.15 20.25 -12.61
C LEU A 540 -5.33 19.01 -13.50
N THR A 541 -5.78 19.19 -14.74
CA THR A 541 -6.00 18.08 -15.68
C THR A 541 -4.82 17.80 -16.60
N ALA A 542 -4.02 18.83 -16.96
CA ALA A 542 -2.88 18.68 -17.86
C ALA A 542 -1.83 19.79 -17.71
N GLY A 543 -0.60 19.50 -18.16
CA GLY A 543 0.43 20.50 -18.41
C GLY A 543 0.47 20.95 -19.87
N SER A 544 0.90 22.19 -20.12
CA SER A 544 1.13 22.74 -21.45
C SER A 544 2.49 23.46 -21.52
N GLY A 545 3.25 23.24 -22.59
CA GLY A 545 4.58 23.81 -22.80
C GLY A 545 5.63 22.81 -23.28
N ARG A 546 6.82 23.29 -23.65
CA ARG A 546 7.93 22.43 -24.10
C ARG A 546 8.55 21.65 -22.93
N LEU A 547 8.27 20.35 -22.85
CA LEU A 547 9.28 19.39 -22.39
C LEU A 547 10.43 19.35 -23.42
N ARG A 548 11.66 19.09 -22.94
CA ARG A 548 12.81 18.87 -23.85
C ARG A 548 12.55 17.61 -24.70
N PRO A 549 13.02 17.54 -25.95
CA PRO A 549 13.03 16.27 -26.66
C PRO A 549 13.83 15.22 -25.87
N PRO A 550 13.48 13.93 -25.94
CA PRO A 550 14.31 12.87 -25.40
C PRO A 550 15.69 12.90 -26.08
N MET A 551 16.74 12.57 -25.30
CA MET A 551 18.06 12.22 -25.83
C MET A 551 18.09 10.75 -26.20
#